data_AF-A0A379WBW2-F1
#
_entry.id   AF-A0A379WBW2-F1
#
_cell.length_a   1.000
_cell.length_b   1.000
_cell.length_c   1.000
_cell.angle_alpha   90.00
_cell.angle_beta   90.00
_cell.angle_gamma   90.00
#
_symmetry.space_group_name_H-M   'P 1'
#
loop_
_entity.id
_entity.type
_entity.pdbx_description
1 polymer ?
#
loop_
_entity_poly.entity_id
_entity_poly.type
_entity_poly.pdbx_seq_one_letter_code
_entity_poly.pdbx_strand_id
1 'polypeptide(L)'
;MTQDMRFYNVSGITESDLDEAEIRIKIAENRDFHKWFALWGPWHKVLERIAPEEWREMMAKRAECIETDEYQSRVNAELEALGIAGDPDAERMAGMG
;
A
#
# COMPACT_ATOMS: atom_id res chain seq x y z
N MET A 1 4.96 -15.60 22.61
CA MET A 1 4.34 -16.91 22.91
C MET A 1 2.85 -16.75 22.74
N THR A 2 2.28 -17.38 21.72
CA THR A 2 0.83 -17.37 21.49
C THR A 2 0.18 -18.29 22.51
N GLN A 3 -0.91 -17.84 23.11
CA GLN A 3 -1.67 -18.63 24.09
C GLN A 3 -2.47 -19.72 23.35
N ASP A 4 -2.55 -20.91 23.93
CA ASP A 4 -3.23 -22.05 23.31
C ASP A 4 -4.71 -21.74 23.10
N MET A 5 -5.17 -21.83 21.85
CA MET A 5 -6.53 -21.43 21.47
C MET A 5 -7.53 -22.55 21.74
N ARG A 6 -8.36 -22.38 22.76
CA ARG A 6 -9.35 -23.36 23.24
C ARG A 6 -10.27 -23.95 22.15
N PHE A 7 -10.55 -23.21 21.09
CA PHE A 7 -11.50 -23.58 20.03
C PHE A 7 -10.86 -23.75 18.65
N TYR A 8 -9.55 -23.99 18.59
CA TYR A 8 -8.85 -24.21 17.32
C TYR A 8 -9.48 -25.35 16.50
N ASN A 9 -9.89 -26.43 17.17
CA ASN A 9 -10.50 -27.62 16.57
C ASN A 9 -11.89 -27.43 15.94
N VAL A 10 -12.58 -26.32 16.22
CA VAL A 10 -13.90 -25.99 15.62
C VAL A 10 -13.83 -24.80 14.66
N SER A 11 -12.63 -24.29 14.40
CA SER A 11 -12.42 -23.12 13.53
C SER A 11 -12.64 -23.41 12.04
N GLY A 12 -12.66 -24.68 11.64
CA GLY A 12 -12.70 -25.09 10.24
C GLY A 12 -11.35 -24.93 9.51
N ILE A 13 -10.29 -24.52 10.21
CA ILE A 13 -8.93 -24.43 9.67
C ILE A 13 -8.29 -25.81 9.70
N THR A 14 -7.82 -26.27 8.55
CA THR A 14 -7.07 -27.53 8.40
C THR A 14 -5.56 -27.29 8.48
N GLU A 15 -4.78 -28.34 8.67
CA GLU A 15 -3.32 -28.25 8.62
C GLU A 15 -2.84 -27.77 7.23
N SER A 16 -3.49 -28.20 6.16
CA SER A 16 -3.18 -27.75 4.80
C SER A 16 -3.40 -26.24 4.61
N ASP A 17 -4.42 -25.67 5.27
CA ASP A 17 -4.67 -24.22 5.20
C ASP A 17 -3.56 -23.43 5.87
N LEU A 18 -2.99 -23.96 6.98
CA LEU A 18 -1.85 -23.34 7.65
C LEU A 18 -0.60 -23.39 6.78
N ASP A 19 -0.29 -24.55 6.19
CA ASP A 19 0.86 -24.73 5.32
C ASP A 19 0.79 -23.79 4.10
N GLU A 20 -0.39 -23.69 3.47
CA GLU A 20 -0.60 -22.78 2.34
C GLU A 20 -0.47 -21.31 2.77
N ALA A 21 -1.08 -20.94 3.90
CA ALA A 21 -1.01 -19.57 4.42
C ALA A 21 0.43 -19.16 4.73
N GLU A 22 1.23 -20.04 5.33
CA GLU A 22 2.64 -19.78 5.63
C GLU A 22 3.43 -19.49 4.35
N ILE A 23 3.28 -20.32 3.31
CA ILE A 23 3.97 -20.13 2.02
C ILE A 23 3.55 -18.80 1.40
N ARG A 24 2.26 -18.51 1.36
CA ARG A 24 1.72 -17.28 0.77
C ARG A 24 2.22 -16.03 1.48
N ILE A 25 2.24 -16.04 2.81
CA ILE A 25 2.73 -14.90 3.60
C ILE A 25 4.22 -14.69 3.35
N LYS A 26 5.03 -15.75 3.37
CA LYS A 26 6.48 -15.64 3.11
C LYS A 26 6.77 -15.08 1.71
N ILE A 27 6.02 -15.50 0.69
CA ILE A 27 6.15 -14.97 -0.67
C ILE A 27 5.79 -13.48 -0.69
N ALA A 28 4.66 -13.10 -0.11
CA ALA A 28 4.21 -11.71 -0.06
C ALA A 28 5.16 -10.82 0.74
N GLU A 29 5.67 -11.29 1.88
CA GLU A 29 6.63 -10.58 2.71
C GLU A 29 7.92 -10.32 1.94
N ASN A 30 8.51 -11.35 1.34
CA ASN A 30 9.74 -11.22 0.55
C ASN A 30 9.60 -10.27 -0.64
N ARG A 31 8.40 -10.17 -1.21
CA ARG A 31 8.13 -9.32 -2.38
C ARG A 31 7.77 -7.90 -1.98
N ASP A 32 6.84 -7.72 -1.06
CA ASP A 32 6.09 -6.47 -0.90
C ASP A 32 6.35 -5.76 0.45
N PHE A 33 7.05 -6.41 1.41
CA PHE A 33 7.23 -5.87 2.76
C PHE A 33 7.90 -4.49 2.76
N HIS A 34 8.92 -4.29 1.94
CA HIS A 34 9.65 -3.01 1.89
C HIS A 34 8.71 -1.84 1.48
N LYS A 35 7.84 -2.06 0.49
CA LYS A 35 6.86 -1.07 0.05
C LYS A 35 5.78 -0.87 1.11
N TRP A 36 5.27 -1.96 1.69
CA TRP A 36 4.29 -1.90 2.77
C TRP A 36 4.82 -1.12 3.98
N PHE A 37 6.05 -1.40 4.41
CA PHE A 37 6.69 -0.75 5.55
C PHE A 37 6.94 0.74 5.30
N ALA A 38 7.36 1.10 4.08
CA ALA A 38 7.53 2.51 3.70
C ALA A 38 6.22 3.31 3.77
N LEU A 39 5.06 2.65 3.64
CA LEU A 39 3.73 3.25 3.75
C LEU A 39 3.12 3.11 5.15
N TRP A 40 3.81 2.46 6.09
CA TRP A 40 3.26 2.14 7.40
C TRP A 40 3.25 3.38 8.31
N GLY A 41 2.06 3.78 8.76
CA GLY A 41 1.87 5.02 9.54
C GLY A 41 2.74 5.14 10.81
N PRO A 42 2.92 4.09 11.62
CA PRO A 42 3.84 4.11 12.75
C PRO A 42 5.28 4.41 12.35
N TRP A 43 5.74 3.93 11.19
CA TRP A 43 7.07 4.26 10.68
C TRP A 43 7.19 5.74 10.31
N HIS A 44 6.15 6.33 9.71
CA HIS A 44 6.11 7.79 9.46
C HIS A 44 6.23 8.61 10.74
N LYS A 45 5.57 8.17 11.82
CA LYS A 45 5.70 8.83 13.14
C LYS A 45 7.08 8.72 13.75
N VAL A 46 7.84 7.68 13.41
CA VAL A 46 9.26 7.61 13.77
C VAL A 46 10.07 8.60 12.93
N LEU A 47 9.86 8.64 11.61
CA LEU A 47 10.56 9.57 10.71
C LEU A 47 10.36 11.04 11.11
N GLU A 48 9.14 11.44 11.47
CA GLU A 48 8.82 12.77 12.01
C GLU A 48 9.70 13.16 13.22
N ARG A 49 10.21 12.17 13.98
CA ARG A 49 11.00 12.39 15.20
C ARG A 49 12.49 12.27 14.98
N ILE A 50 12.94 11.33 14.14
CA ILE A 50 14.36 11.03 13.96
C ILE A 50 14.99 11.80 12.79
N ALA A 51 14.19 12.20 11.80
CA ALA A 51 14.61 12.89 10.58
C ALA A 51 13.56 13.95 10.16
N PRO A 52 13.33 14.98 11.01
CA PRO A 52 12.23 15.92 10.82
C PRO A 52 12.42 16.87 9.62
N GLU A 53 13.65 17.14 9.20
CA GLU A 53 13.92 18.01 8.05
C GLU A 53 13.64 17.27 6.75
N GLU A 54 14.20 16.07 6.61
CA GLU A 54 14.01 15.19 5.46
C GLU A 54 12.54 14.79 5.29
N TRP A 55 11.83 14.55 6.41
CA TRP A 55 10.39 14.27 6.37
C TRP A 55 9.60 15.47 5.84
N ARG A 56 9.93 16.70 6.26
CA ARG A 56 9.26 17.91 5.77
C ARG A 56 9.54 18.15 4.29
N GLU A 57 10.78 17.98 3.85
CA GLU A 57 11.14 18.11 2.43
C GLU A 57 10.40 17.08 1.57
N MET A 58 10.32 15.83 2.02
CA MET A 58 9.59 14.78 1.30
C MET A 58 8.10 15.10 1.18
N MET A 59 7.47 15.57 2.25
CA MET A 59 6.05 15.96 2.25
C MET A 59 5.80 17.20 1.38
N ALA A 60 6.71 18.17 1.37
CA ALA A 60 6.63 19.33 0.49
C ALA A 60 6.73 18.93 -0.99
N LYS A 61 7.69 18.06 -1.33
CA LYS A 61 7.83 17.52 -2.69
C LYS A 61 6.60 16.73 -3.13
N ARG A 62 5.99 15.97 -2.21
CA ARG A 62 4.74 15.27 -2.49
C ARG A 62 3.60 16.24 -2.81
N ALA A 63 3.47 17.33 -2.04
CA ALA A 63 2.47 18.36 -2.30
C ALA A 63 2.71 19.02 -3.66
N GLU A 64 3.96 19.38 -3.97
CA GLU A 64 4.36 19.93 -5.26
C GLU A 64 3.98 19.00 -6.42
N CYS A 65 4.31 17.71 -6.35
CA CYS A 65 3.94 16.75 -7.41
C CYS A 65 2.42 16.63 -7.63
N ILE A 66 1.62 16.79 -6.57
CA ILE A 66 0.14 16.73 -6.67
C ILE A 66 -0.43 18.04 -7.21
N GLU A 67 0.16 19.18 -6.83
CA GLU A 67 -0.26 20.51 -7.26
C GLU A 67 0.17 20.83 -8.70
N THR A 68 1.27 20.25 -9.17
CA THR A 68 1.71 20.35 -10.57
C THR A 68 0.85 19.49 -11.51
N ASP A 69 0.62 19.98 -12.73
CA ASP A 69 -0.10 19.27 -13.80
C ASP A 69 0.53 17.92 -14.20
N GLU A 70 1.71 17.57 -13.69
CA GLU A 70 2.39 16.29 -13.96
C GLU A 70 1.57 15.08 -13.51
N TYR A 71 0.93 15.16 -12.34
CA TYR A 71 0.09 14.08 -11.84
C TYR A 71 -1.15 13.90 -12.71
N GLN A 72 -1.87 14.98 -12.98
CA GLN A 72 -3.06 14.97 -13.83
C GLN A 72 -2.74 14.55 -15.27
N SER A 73 -1.61 15.01 -15.82
CA SER A 73 -1.16 14.62 -17.16
C SER A 73 -0.86 13.13 -17.27
N ARG A 74 -0.27 12.53 -16.23
CA ARG A 74 -0.03 11.08 -16.17
C ARG A 74 -1.32 10.29 -16.08
N VAL A 75 -2.25 10.71 -15.22
CA VAL A 75 -3.58 10.09 -15.07
C VAL A 75 -4.34 10.15 -16.39
N ASN A 76 -4.38 11.31 -17.04
CA ASN A 76 -5.05 11.48 -18.32
C ASN A 76 -4.41 10.62 -19.43
N ALA A 77 -3.08 10.55 -19.50
CA ALA A 77 -2.40 9.70 -20.47
C ALA A 77 -2.69 8.20 -20.28
N GLU A 78 -2.83 7.75 -19.03
CA GLU A 78 -3.19 6.37 -18.71
C GLU A 78 -4.66 6.05 -19.08
N LEU A 79 -5.58 6.97 -18.78
CA LEU A 79 -7.00 6.85 -19.14
C LEU A 79 -7.21 6.83 -20.66
N GLU A 80 -6.49 7.68 -21.39
CA GLU A 80 -6.49 7.70 -22.86
C GLU A 80 -5.92 6.40 -23.44
N ALA A 81 -4.81 5.89 -22.89
CA ALA A 81 -4.22 4.63 -23.33
C ALA A 81 -5.13 3.41 -23.10
N LEU A 82 -5.96 3.46 -22.06
CA LEU A 82 -6.96 2.43 -21.74
C LEU A 82 -8.28 2.65 -22.50
N GLY A 83 -8.46 3.78 -23.20
CA GLY A 83 -9.67 4.11 -23.97
C GLY A 83 -10.90 4.39 -23.11
N ILE A 84 -10.70 4.79 -21.85
CA ILE A 84 -11.75 5.01 -20.84
C ILE A 84 -11.81 6.47 -20.35
N ALA A 85 -11.18 7.38 -21.09
CA ALA A 85 -11.26 8.81 -20.83
C ALA A 85 -12.71 9.32 -20.89
N GLY A 86 -13.12 10.14 -19.91
CA GLY A 86 -14.49 10.64 -19.78
C GLY A 86 -15.44 9.76 -18.97
N ASP A 87 -15.01 8.60 -18.49
CA ASP A 87 -15.74 7.83 -17.47
C ASP A 87 -15.38 8.37 -16.06
N PRO A 88 -16.33 8.99 -15.34
CA PRO A 88 -16.06 9.61 -14.04
C PRO A 88 -15.66 8.61 -12.94
N ASP A 89 -16.03 7.33 -13.07
CA ASP A 89 -15.60 6.28 -12.15
C ASP A 89 -14.19 5.79 -12.48
N ALA A 90 -13.84 5.70 -13.78
CA ALA A 90 -12.47 5.41 -14.21
C ALA A 90 -11.50 6.52 -13.81
N GLU A 91 -11.89 7.78 -14.00
CA GLU A 91 -11.11 8.96 -13.59
C GLU A 91 -10.88 8.97 -12.07
N ARG A 92 -11.89 8.60 -11.28
CA ARG A 92 -11.75 8.50 -9.82
C ARG A 92 -10.81 7.36 -9.41
N MET A 93 -10.86 6.22 -10.09
CA MET A 93 -9.97 5.09 -9.80
C MET A 93 -8.51 5.38 -10.19
N ALA A 94 -8.29 6.01 -11.35
CA ALA A 94 -6.95 6.38 -11.79
C ALA A 94 -6.33 7.46 -10.88
N GLY A 95 -7.15 8.39 -10.36
CA GLY A 95 -6.71 9.38 -9.37
C GLY A 95 -6.39 8.81 -7.98
N MET A 96 -6.68 7.53 -7.70
CA MET A 96 -6.32 6.84 -6.45
C MET A 96 -5.00 6.05 -6.54
N GLY A 97 -4.43 5.89 -7.74
CA GLY A 97 -3.27 5.05 -8.04
C GLY A 97 -1.91 5.66 -7.71
#